data_AF-A0A531LZZ6-F1
#
_entry.id   AF-A0A531LZZ6-F1
#
_cell.length_a   1.000
_cell.length_b   1.000
_cell.length_c   1.000
_cell.angle_alpha   90.00
_cell.angle_beta   90.00
_cell.angle_gamma   90.00
#
_symmetry.space_group_name_H-M   'P 1'
#
loop_
_entity.id
_entity.type
_entity.pdbx_description
1 polymer ?
#
loop_
_entity_poly.entity_id
_entity_poly.type
_entity_poly.pdbx_seq_one_letter_code
_entity_poly.pdbx_strand_id
1 'polypeptide(L)' 'HKVKAGILLDEGSRDATLRHIRSLWGYEVSLAAVDAETGATLHERSTREIVE' A
#
# COMPACT_ATOMS: atom_id res chain seq x y z
N HIS A 1 4.74 -3.28 -1.70
CA HIS A 1 5.34 -4.28 -0.79
C HIS A 1 5.29 -5.65 -1.44
N LYS A 2 6.20 -6.56 -1.07
CA LYS A 2 6.21 -7.94 -1.60
C LYS A 2 5.36 -8.84 -0.72
N VAL A 3 4.46 -9.62 -1.31
CA VAL A 3 3.61 -10.60 -0.65
C VAL A 3 4.25 -11.98 -0.76
N LYS A 4 4.38 -12.68 0.37
CA LYS A 4 4.81 -14.08 0.42
C LYS A 4 3.74 -14.90 1.11
N ALA A 5 3.43 -16.07 0.55
CA ALA A 5 2.40 -16.97 1.07
C ALA A 5 1.02 -16.31 1.29
N GLY A 6 0.68 -15.31 0.48
CA GLY A 6 -0.60 -14.59 0.58
C GLY A 6 -0.75 -13.67 1.79
N ILE A 7 0.32 -13.45 2.58
CA ILE A 7 0.26 -12.59 3.77
C ILE A 7 0.27 -11.12 3.34
N LEU A 8 -0.85 -10.43 3.59
CA LEU A 8 -1.04 -9.01 3.30
C LEU A 8 -0.77 -8.15 4.54
N LEU A 9 -0.52 -6.85 4.30
CA LEU A 9 -0.51 -5.85 5.36
C LEU A 9 -1.93 -5.63 5.89
N ASP A 10 -2.03 -5.42 7.20
CA ASP A 10 -3.26 -4.95 7.84
C ASP A 10 -3.70 -3.61 7.22
N GLU A 11 -4.97 -3.53 6.84
CA GLU A 11 -5.51 -2.41 6.06
C GLU A 11 -5.47 -1.09 6.86
N GLY A 12 -5.84 -1.13 8.14
CA GLY A 12 -5.86 0.06 8.99
C GLY A 12 -4.46 0.63 9.22
N SER A 13 -3.50 -0.24 9.54
CA SER A 13 -2.10 0.13 9.76
C SER A 13 -1.41 0.58 8.46
N ARG A 14 -1.73 -0.07 7.33
CA ARG A 14 -1.28 0.32 5.99
C ARG A 14 -1.77 1.73 5.67
N ASP A 15 -3.07 1.99 5.83
CA ASP A 15 -3.68 3.27 5.47
C ASP A 15 -3.19 4.40 6.38
N ALA A 16 -3.02 4.15 7.69
CA ALA A 16 -2.41 5.10 8.61
C ALA A 16 -0.98 5.47 8.18
N THR A 17 -0.19 4.49 7.77
CA THR A 17 1.18 4.69 7.28
C THR A 17 1.19 5.50 5.99
N LEU A 18 0.31 5.17 5.03
CA LEU A 18 0.21 5.89 3.75
C LEU A 18 -0.20 7.35 3.94
N ARG A 19 -1.16 7.63 4.84
CA ARG A 19 -1.52 9.01 5.21
C ARG A 19 -0.32 9.76 5.82
N HIS A 20 0.43 9.10 6.70
CA HIS A 20 1.61 9.71 7.33
C HIS A 20 2.68 10.07 6.29
N ILE A 21 3.01 9.14 5.37
CA ILE A 21 3.98 9.39 4.29
C ILE A 21 3.51 10.53 3.38
N ARG A 22 2.23 10.55 2.99
CA ARG A 22 1.65 11.65 2.20
C ARG A 22 1.81 13.00 2.90
N SER A 23 1.58 13.06 4.22
CA SER A 23 1.76 14.29 5.01
C SER A 23 3.21 14.77 5.00
N LEU A 24 4.17 13.85 5.10
CA LEU A 24 5.61 14.18 5.08
C LEU A 24 6.09 14.65 3.71
N TRP A 25 5.63 14.00 2.64
CA TRP A 25 6.13 14.27 1.29
C TRP A 25 5.36 15.38 0.58
N GLY A 26 4.10 15.62 0.93
CA GLY A 26 3.24 16.59 0.26
C GLY A 26 2.72 16.14 -1.10
N TYR A 27 2.89 14.87 -1.46
CA TYR A 27 2.43 14.29 -2.73
C TYR A 27 1.51 13.10 -2.50
N GLU A 28 0.80 12.73 -3.57
CA GLU A 28 0.04 11.50 -3.60
C GLU A 28 0.98 10.29 -3.54
N VAL A 29 0.62 9.31 -2.73
CA VAL A 29 1.38 8.08 -2.53
C VAL A 29 0.48 6.89 -2.85
N SER A 30 0.99 5.96 -3.66
CA SER A 30 0.39 4.65 -3.87
C SER A 30 1.32 3.52 -3.43
N LEU A 31 0.73 2.40 -3.04
CA LEU A 31 1.41 1.19 -2.62
C LEU A 31 0.84 -0.01 -3.38
N ALA A 32 1.62 -0.54 -4.31
CA ALA A 32 1.34 -1.81 -4.95
C ALA A 32 1.79 -2.99 -4.08
N ALA A 33 0.91 -3.96 -3.89
CA ALA A 33 1.23 -5.31 -3.43
C ALA A 33 1.63 -6.15 -4.65
N VAL A 34 2.84 -6.70 -4.63
CA VAL A 34 3.35 -7.56 -5.72
C VAL A 34 3.67 -8.93 -5.17
N ASP A 35 3.34 -9.96 -5.92
CA ASP A 35 3.73 -11.32 -5.61
C ASP A 35 5.25 -11.47 -5.65
N ALA A 36 5.84 -12.06 -4.62
CA ALA A 36 7.29 -12.12 -4.48
C ALA A 36 7.98 -13.09 -5.46
N GLU A 37 7.25 -14.08 -6.00
CA GLU A 37 7.81 -15.12 -6.87
C GLU A 37 7.63 -14.77 -8.35
N THR A 38 6.43 -14.34 -8.71
CA THR A 38 6.03 -14.05 -10.10
C THR A 38 6.23 -12.59 -10.47
N GLY A 39 6.30 -11.69 -9.48
CA GLY A 39 6.34 -10.24 -9.70
C GLY A 39 5.00 -9.65 -10.15
N ALA A 40 3.93 -10.44 -10.20
CA ALA A 40 2.61 -9.96 -10.59
C ALA A 40 2.06 -8.95 -9.57
N THR A 41 1.46 -7.86 -10.04
CA THR A 41 0.73 -6.94 -9.17
C THR A 41 -0.56 -7.61 -8.71
N LEU A 42 -0.70 -7.77 -7.39
CA LEU A 42 -1.86 -8.39 -6.76
C LEU A 42 -2.92 -7.34 -6.42
N HIS A 43 -2.49 -6.19 -5.91
CA HIS A 43 -3.37 -5.12 -5.46
C HIS A 43 -2.62 -3.78 -5.45
N GLU A 44 -3.32 -2.67 -5.54
CA GLU A 44 -2.77 -1.34 -5.35
C GLU A 44 -3.66 -0.51 -4.44
N ARG A 45 -3.03 0.30 -3.58
CA ARG A 45 -3.73 1.22 -2.69
C ARG A 45 -3.14 2.62 -2.82
N SER A 46 -3.94 3.60 -3.22
CA SER A 46 -3.56 5.01 -3.26
C SER A 46 -4.16 5.80 -2.09
N THR A 47 -3.40 6.78 -1.60
CA THR A 47 -3.87 7.80 -0.65
C THR A 47 -5.04 8.64 -1.14
N ARG A 48 -5.32 8.70 -2.45
CA ARG A 48 -6.53 9.33 -3.00
C ARG A 48 -7.80 8.56 -2.70
N GLU A 49 -7.67 7.25 -2.51
CA GLU A 49 -8.79 6.34 -2.35
C GLU A 49 -9.05 5.98 -0.88
N ILE A 50 -8.24 6.53 0.03
CA ILE A 50 -8.44 6.42 1.47
C ILE A 50 -9.39 7.56 1.86
N VAL A 51 -10.69 7.27 1.89
CA VAL A 51 -11.72 8.21 2.34
C VAL A 51 -11.60 8.38 3.87
N GLU A 52 -11.71 9.61 4.36
CA GLU A 52 -11.72 9.93 5.80
C GLU A 52 -13.00 9.47 6.50
#